data_AF-A0A359CYH7-F1
#
_entry.id   AF-A0A359CYH7-F1
#
_cell.length_a   1.000
_cell.length_b   1.000
_cell.length_c   1.000
_cell.angle_alpha   90.00
_cell.angle_beta   90.00
_cell.angle_gamma   90.00
#
_symmetry.space_group_name_H-M   'P 1'
#
loop_
_entity.id
_entity.type
_entity.pdbx_description
1 polymer ?
#
loop_
_entity_poly.entity_id
_entity_poly.type
_entity_poly.pdbx_seq_one_letter_code
_entity_poly.pdbx_strand_id
1 'polypeptide(L)'
;MEKIKRTFSPFLNLVPFGLFFLLFSCDSPVDADKNIVLSELQSQQQISTEKFITDSSLVIGELNKNVSCKNDPQISYALYVPATQNTNKKFPFILFFDSHAKGTLPVLKYRNLADKYGFIIAGSNNSKNGMTTESTTKIGRSIIEDMLTRLPIDSRRIYAGGFSGGARVAIALAETDSRVKAVIGCSAGLPQNRIKNKFDFFGIAGTHDMNYLEMLRTENSFSQIGMRHYLLFFEGKHEWAPESTMEDAFCWITLNAMKDNIIPKDEKIINDFKNKESKNLESKNIYTKWISLKKTIAFLSEISENKKELSILAELDASPALKKTNENIQTVLIKENSLQQAYLKSFQEKKPDWWQEEASRLRIKQNSNLPAYEKAMFDRVLGFLSLVSFSYVNNLMRDNNFAAAAQMNEIYKAVDPENPDVFYFEAGIAAAGENKNLALASLEKSVSLGFSDAERLNSDALFQNIKNEKTFLRLINKIKNPK
;
A
#
# COMPACT_ATOMS: atom_id res chain seq x y z
N MET A 1 15.00 32.30 7.34
CA MET A 1 14.53 30.98 6.84
C MET A 1 13.31 30.42 7.58
N GLU A 2 12.64 31.19 8.46
CA GLU A 2 11.46 30.74 9.23
C GLU A 2 10.09 31.10 8.60
N LYS A 3 10.06 31.83 7.48
CA LYS A 3 8.80 32.34 6.87
C LYS A 3 8.19 31.49 5.73
N ILE A 4 8.78 30.34 5.37
CA ILE A 4 8.28 29.48 4.28
C ILE A 4 7.70 28.14 4.78
N LYS A 5 7.60 27.94 6.11
CA LYS A 5 6.95 26.75 6.70
C LYS A 5 5.41 26.85 6.81
N ARG A 6 4.78 27.91 6.29
CA ARG A 6 3.32 28.12 6.39
C ARG A 6 2.74 28.57 5.06
N THR A 7 2.56 27.68 4.10
CA THR A 7 1.58 27.86 3.01
C THR A 7 1.42 26.60 2.15
N PHE A 8 1.25 25.41 2.71
CA PHE A 8 0.72 24.29 1.91
C PHE A 8 -0.13 23.36 2.78
N SER A 9 -1.33 23.83 3.08
CA SER A 9 -2.46 22.99 3.49
C SER A 9 -3.68 23.69 2.89
N PRO A 10 -4.35 23.15 1.85
CA PRO A 10 -5.71 23.59 1.59
C PRO A 10 -6.51 23.07 2.78
N PHE A 11 -6.89 23.95 3.70
CA PHE A 11 -7.67 23.61 4.89
C PHE A 11 -8.97 22.91 4.47
N LEU A 12 -8.96 21.59 4.46
CA LEU A 12 -10.14 20.78 4.72
C LEU A 12 -10.23 20.67 6.24
N ASN A 13 -10.90 21.62 6.87
CA ASN A 13 -11.46 21.38 8.21
C ASN A 13 -12.64 20.40 8.06
N LEU A 14 -12.33 19.16 7.70
CA LEU A 14 -13.26 18.06 7.89
C LEU A 14 -13.35 17.83 9.40
N VAL A 15 -14.55 17.92 9.94
CA VAL A 15 -14.85 17.63 11.34
C VAL A 15 -14.23 16.28 11.72
N PRO A 16 -13.53 16.17 12.87
CA PRO A 16 -12.92 14.93 13.29
C PRO A 16 -14.03 14.01 13.82
N PHE A 17 -14.66 13.26 12.92
CA PHE A 17 -15.31 12.02 13.34
C PHE A 17 -14.39 10.87 12.97
N GLY A 18 -13.70 10.36 13.98
CA GLY A 18 -13.07 9.06 13.91
C GLY A 18 -14.19 8.03 13.82
N LEU A 19 -14.55 7.63 12.60
CA LEU A 19 -15.11 6.30 12.43
C LEU A 19 -13.95 5.34 12.72
N PHE A 20 -14.03 4.70 13.89
CA PHE A 20 -13.18 3.58 14.24
C PHE A 20 -13.58 2.42 13.34
N PHE A 21 -13.06 2.39 12.11
CA PHE A 21 -12.95 1.13 11.42
C PHE A 21 -11.86 0.35 12.16
N LEU A 22 -12.28 -0.55 13.05
CA LEU A 22 -11.49 -1.75 13.31
C LEU A 22 -11.41 -2.48 11.96
N LEU A 23 -10.46 -2.08 11.12
CA LEU A 23 -10.13 -2.77 9.88
C LEU A 23 -9.48 -4.09 10.27
N PHE A 24 -10.34 -5.06 10.57
CA PHE A 24 -10.00 -6.46 10.53
C PHE A 24 -10.70 -7.08 9.34
N SER A 25 -9.86 -7.50 8.40
CA SER A 25 -10.16 -8.23 7.18
C SER A 25 -10.91 -7.42 6.12
N CYS A 26 -10.24 -7.30 4.97
CA CYS A 26 -10.76 -7.22 3.60
C CYS A 26 -9.70 -7.95 2.77
N ASP A 27 -10.02 -9.14 2.28
CA ASP A 27 -9.28 -9.73 1.16
C ASP A 27 -9.88 -9.14 -0.12
N SER A 28 -9.04 -8.86 -1.10
CA SER A 28 -9.43 -8.61 -2.49
C SER A 28 -8.21 -8.95 -3.35
N PRO A 29 -8.34 -9.76 -4.40
CA PRO A 29 -7.23 -10.04 -5.30
C PRO A 29 -7.08 -8.91 -6.32
N VAL A 30 -5.83 -8.52 -6.60
CA VAL A 30 -5.46 -7.76 -7.78
C VAL A 30 -4.52 -8.61 -8.61
N ASP A 31 -4.75 -8.58 -9.92
CA ASP A 31 -4.13 -9.39 -10.95
C ASP A 31 -2.61 -9.50 -10.84
N ALA A 32 -2.12 -10.74 -10.89
CA ALA A 32 -0.73 -11.02 -11.16
C ALA A 32 -0.49 -10.78 -12.66
N ASP A 33 0.19 -9.68 -12.99
CA ASP A 33 0.72 -9.43 -14.34
C ASP A 33 1.56 -10.62 -14.79
N LYS A 34 1.01 -11.39 -15.72
CA LYS A 34 1.71 -12.43 -16.48
C LYS A 34 2.53 -11.73 -17.56
N ASN A 35 3.86 -11.67 -17.37
CA ASN A 35 4.89 -11.85 -18.41
C ASN A 35 6.28 -11.48 -17.87
N ILE A 36 6.96 -12.40 -17.17
CA ILE A 36 8.43 -12.42 -17.11
C ILE A 36 8.90 -13.87 -16.99
N VAL A 37 9.11 -14.55 -18.13
CA VAL A 37 10.10 -15.63 -18.27
C VAL A 37 10.74 -15.46 -19.65
N LEU A 38 12.06 -15.63 -19.68
CA LEU A 38 13.00 -15.57 -20.81
C LEU A 38 13.67 -14.22 -21.09
N SER A 39 14.75 -13.96 -20.33
CA SER A 39 16.07 -13.69 -20.94
C SER A 39 17.18 -13.80 -19.89
N GLU A 40 17.52 -15.03 -19.49
CA GLU A 40 18.82 -15.31 -18.87
C GLU A 40 19.71 -15.98 -19.91
N LEU A 41 20.70 -15.23 -20.40
CA LEU A 41 22.02 -15.75 -20.73
C LEU A 41 22.97 -14.59 -21.10
N GLN A 42 24.11 -14.60 -20.41
CA GLN A 42 25.38 -13.90 -20.71
C GLN A 42 25.56 -12.46 -20.20
N SER A 43 26.16 -12.36 -19.01
CA SER A 43 27.56 -11.89 -18.90
C SER A 43 28.09 -12.20 -17.50
N GLN A 44 28.75 -13.36 -17.37
CA GLN A 44 29.60 -13.64 -16.20
C GLN A 44 30.90 -12.84 -16.37
N GLN A 45 31.00 -11.72 -15.65
CA GLN A 45 32.30 -11.17 -15.31
C GLN A 45 32.54 -11.43 -13.83
N GLN A 46 33.48 -12.34 -13.58
CA GLN A 46 33.86 -12.87 -12.29
C GLN A 46 34.49 -11.77 -11.44
N ILE A 47 33.67 -11.08 -10.64
CA ILE A 47 34.16 -10.24 -9.55
C ILE A 47 34.40 -11.18 -8.37
N SER A 48 35.67 -11.37 -8.02
CA SER A 48 36.10 -12.05 -6.80
C SER A 48 35.58 -11.29 -5.58
N THR A 49 34.44 -11.73 -5.05
CA THR A 49 33.84 -11.20 -3.83
C THR A 49 34.46 -11.88 -2.62
N GLU A 50 35.22 -11.14 -1.81
CA GLU A 50 35.30 -11.49 -0.39
C GLU A 50 33.85 -11.54 0.13
N LYS A 51 33.41 -12.70 0.65
CA LYS A 51 32.05 -12.86 1.18
C LYS A 51 31.88 -11.97 2.42
N PHE A 52 31.42 -10.73 2.23
CA PHE A 52 31.00 -9.85 3.33
C PHE A 52 29.78 -10.41 4.08
N ILE A 53 29.07 -11.35 3.47
CA ILE A 53 28.03 -12.15 4.11
C ILE A 53 28.66 -13.43 4.64
N THR A 54 28.76 -13.54 5.96
CA THR A 54 29.25 -14.74 6.64
C THR A 54 28.24 -15.89 6.60
N ASP A 55 26.97 -15.58 6.32
CA ASP A 55 25.90 -16.56 6.20
C ASP A 55 25.89 -17.20 4.80
N SER A 56 26.48 -18.39 4.71
CA SER A 56 26.61 -19.12 3.43
C SER A 56 25.29 -19.55 2.79
N SER A 57 24.16 -19.52 3.51
CA SER A 57 22.85 -19.86 2.96
C SER A 57 22.21 -18.72 2.17
N LEU A 58 22.74 -17.50 2.26
CA LEU A 58 22.22 -16.33 1.55
C LEU A 58 22.93 -16.17 0.21
N VAL A 59 22.15 -15.94 -0.83
CA VAL A 59 22.65 -15.66 -2.17
C VAL A 59 22.45 -14.18 -2.51
N ILE A 60 23.54 -13.50 -2.87
CA ILE A 60 23.55 -12.08 -3.29
C ILE A 60 22.98 -11.97 -4.70
N GLY A 61 22.18 -10.94 -4.96
CA GLY A 61 21.55 -10.71 -6.26
C GLY A 61 20.39 -11.66 -6.57
N GLU A 62 19.99 -12.49 -5.60
CA GLU A 62 18.90 -13.46 -5.75
C GLU A 62 17.85 -13.31 -4.65
N LEU A 63 16.63 -13.79 -4.96
CA LEU A 63 15.52 -13.81 -4.01
C LEU A 63 15.65 -15.01 -3.05
N ASN A 64 15.99 -14.73 -1.80
CA ASN A 64 16.00 -15.71 -0.72
C ASN A 64 14.59 -15.75 -0.10
N LYS A 65 13.72 -16.68 -0.52
CA LYS A 65 12.27 -16.63 -0.23
C LYS A 65 11.88 -16.86 1.24
N ASN A 66 12.61 -17.71 1.96
CA ASN A 66 12.25 -18.19 3.29
C ASN A 66 13.46 -18.19 4.23
N VAL A 67 13.93 -17.01 4.61
CA VAL A 67 14.99 -16.88 5.63
C VAL A 67 14.34 -16.91 7.00
N SER A 68 14.59 -17.94 7.81
CA SER A 68 14.10 -18.03 9.20
C SER A 68 15.00 -17.23 10.14
N CYS A 69 14.39 -16.46 11.06
CA CYS A 69 15.14 -15.72 12.09
C CYS A 69 15.88 -16.69 13.02
N LYS A 70 17.13 -16.39 13.40
CA LYS A 70 17.93 -17.29 14.26
C LYS A 70 17.33 -17.45 15.65
N ASN A 71 16.83 -16.35 16.21
CA ASN A 71 16.32 -16.30 17.59
C ASN A 71 14.82 -16.67 17.70
N ASP A 72 14.09 -16.71 16.58
CA ASP A 72 12.69 -17.16 16.52
C ASP A 72 12.42 -17.82 15.16
N PRO A 73 12.71 -19.13 15.00
CA PRO A 73 12.60 -19.82 13.71
C PRO A 73 11.17 -19.90 13.15
N GLN A 74 10.14 -19.56 13.94
CA GLN A 74 8.74 -19.45 13.47
C GLN A 74 8.52 -18.19 12.62
N ILE A 75 9.41 -17.21 12.75
CA ILE A 75 9.39 -15.98 11.97
C ILE A 75 10.34 -16.14 10.78
N SER A 76 9.81 -15.94 9.58
CA SER A 76 10.57 -15.95 8.33
C SER A 76 10.28 -14.74 7.47
N TYR A 77 11.17 -14.48 6.53
CA TYR A 77 11.07 -13.37 5.61
C TYR A 77 11.69 -13.70 4.26
N ALA A 78 11.19 -13.05 3.22
CA ALA A 78 11.87 -12.97 1.94
C ALA A 78 12.97 -11.91 2.01
N LEU A 79 14.13 -12.14 1.40
CA LEU A 79 15.29 -11.26 1.44
C LEU A 79 15.92 -11.11 0.06
N TYR A 80 16.29 -9.88 -0.28
CA TYR A 80 17.16 -9.55 -1.39
C TYR A 80 18.31 -8.68 -0.91
N VAL A 81 19.54 -9.13 -1.18
CA VAL A 81 20.78 -8.35 -0.98
C VAL A 81 21.27 -7.93 -2.35
N PRO A 82 21.43 -6.63 -2.64
CA PRO A 82 21.68 -6.18 -4.01
C PRO A 82 23.05 -6.62 -4.52
N ALA A 83 23.12 -6.91 -5.82
CA ALA A 83 24.31 -7.45 -6.48
C ALA A 83 25.47 -6.46 -6.54
N THR A 84 25.16 -5.16 -6.44
CA THR A 84 26.10 -4.05 -6.62
C THR A 84 26.93 -3.71 -5.37
N GLN A 85 26.87 -4.52 -4.31
CA GLN A 85 27.47 -4.17 -3.03
C GLN A 85 28.98 -4.42 -2.94
N ASN A 86 29.71 -3.35 -2.61
CA ASN A 86 31.13 -3.40 -2.23
C ASN A 86 31.29 -3.80 -0.75
N THR A 87 32.31 -4.61 -0.47
CA THR A 87 32.48 -5.42 0.75
C THR A 87 32.71 -4.64 2.07
N ASN A 88 32.96 -3.33 2.03
CA ASN A 88 33.36 -2.52 3.21
C ASN A 88 32.35 -1.45 3.66
N LYS A 89 31.12 -1.43 3.14
CA LYS A 89 30.11 -0.40 3.51
C LYS A 89 28.99 -0.99 4.36
N LYS A 90 28.41 -0.15 5.23
CA LYS A 90 27.11 -0.43 5.85
C LYS A 90 25.98 0.01 4.92
N PHE A 91 24.90 -0.77 4.86
CA PHE A 91 23.84 -0.59 3.88
C PHE A 91 22.51 -0.14 4.49
N PRO A 92 21.73 0.67 3.76
CA PRO A 92 20.36 0.96 4.16
C PRO A 92 19.46 -0.26 4.02
N PHE A 93 18.41 -0.31 4.83
CA PHE A 93 17.50 -1.45 4.92
C PHE A 93 16.03 -1.02 4.89
N ILE A 94 15.21 -1.68 4.07
CA ILE A 94 13.74 -1.55 4.12
C ILE A 94 13.12 -2.91 4.45
N LEU A 95 12.29 -2.94 5.51
CA LEU A 95 11.42 -4.07 5.81
C LEU A 95 10.00 -3.81 5.31
N PHE A 96 9.52 -4.63 4.37
CA PHE A 96 8.19 -4.56 3.80
C PHE A 96 7.17 -5.46 4.51
N PHE A 97 5.94 -4.96 4.60
CA PHE A 97 4.77 -5.67 5.12
C PHE A 97 3.68 -5.72 4.07
N ASP A 98 3.38 -6.92 3.57
CA ASP A 98 2.21 -7.16 2.75
C ASP A 98 1.00 -7.51 3.63
N SER A 99 -0.19 -7.08 3.23
CA SER A 99 -1.43 -7.31 3.99
C SER A 99 -1.77 -8.79 4.19
N HIS A 100 -1.22 -9.68 3.35
CA HIS A 100 -1.48 -11.12 3.38
C HIS A 100 -0.23 -11.95 3.70
N ALA A 101 0.79 -11.36 4.35
CA ALA A 101 2.07 -12.03 4.64
C ALA A 101 2.80 -12.55 3.38
N LYS A 102 2.57 -11.95 2.21
CA LYS A 102 3.28 -12.29 0.96
C LYS A 102 4.60 -11.53 0.87
N GLY A 103 5.55 -11.80 1.77
CA GLY A 103 6.84 -11.08 1.85
C GLY A 103 7.63 -11.09 0.55
N THR A 104 7.53 -12.15 -0.24
CA THR A 104 8.17 -12.25 -1.56
C THR A 104 7.67 -11.22 -2.57
N LEU A 105 6.41 -10.77 -2.46
CA LEU A 105 5.78 -9.88 -3.42
C LEU A 105 6.48 -8.51 -3.51
N PRO A 106 6.60 -7.71 -2.43
CA PRO A 106 7.30 -6.42 -2.51
C PRO A 106 8.80 -6.59 -2.76
N VAL A 107 9.44 -7.64 -2.22
CA VAL A 107 10.87 -7.89 -2.42
C VAL A 107 11.18 -8.15 -3.89
N LEU A 108 10.41 -9.03 -4.54
CA LEU A 108 10.59 -9.32 -5.96
C LEU A 108 10.25 -8.10 -6.82
N LYS A 109 9.17 -7.38 -6.49
CA LYS A 109 8.69 -6.22 -7.26
C LYS A 109 9.67 -5.04 -7.26
N TYR A 110 10.47 -4.87 -6.19
CA TYR A 110 11.34 -3.71 -6.03
C TYR A 110 12.85 -4.04 -5.98
N ARG A 111 13.25 -5.25 -6.36
CA ARG A 111 14.67 -5.68 -6.37
C ARG A 111 15.58 -4.81 -7.25
N ASN A 112 15.07 -4.32 -8.38
CA ASN A 112 15.85 -3.44 -9.26
C ASN A 112 16.14 -2.08 -8.58
N LEU A 113 15.21 -1.59 -7.76
CA LEU A 113 15.42 -0.39 -6.95
C LEU A 113 16.43 -0.64 -5.84
N ALA A 114 16.41 -1.84 -5.23
CA ALA A 114 17.43 -2.27 -4.29
C ALA A 114 18.83 -2.25 -4.92
N ASP A 115 19.00 -2.75 -6.14
CA ASP A 115 20.28 -2.68 -6.87
C ASP A 115 20.68 -1.24 -7.21
N LYS A 116 19.72 -0.43 -7.68
CA LYS A 116 19.96 0.96 -8.09
C LYS A 116 20.39 1.85 -6.93
N TYR A 117 19.77 1.70 -5.76
CA TYR A 117 20.03 2.56 -4.59
C TYR A 117 20.89 1.89 -3.51
N GLY A 118 21.29 0.63 -3.70
CA GLY A 118 22.12 -0.14 -2.76
C GLY A 118 21.39 -0.54 -1.47
N PHE A 119 20.07 -0.72 -1.52
CA PHE A 119 19.26 -1.12 -0.37
C PHE A 119 19.20 -2.63 -0.20
N ILE A 120 19.42 -3.11 1.01
CA ILE A 120 18.95 -4.43 1.40
C ILE A 120 17.44 -4.32 1.64
N ILE A 121 16.66 -5.24 1.08
CA ILE A 121 15.21 -5.25 1.27
C ILE A 121 14.74 -6.62 1.74
N ALA A 122 13.82 -6.62 2.69
CA ALA A 122 13.17 -7.83 3.19
C ALA A 122 11.65 -7.65 3.21
N GLY A 123 10.91 -8.76 3.19
CA GLY A 123 9.46 -8.77 3.30
C GLY A 123 9.01 -9.84 4.28
N SER A 124 8.17 -9.49 5.26
CA SER A 124 7.69 -10.47 6.25
C SER A 124 6.82 -11.55 5.60
N ASN A 125 7.07 -12.82 5.94
CA ASN A 125 6.23 -13.95 5.54
C ASN A 125 5.22 -14.36 6.62
N ASN A 126 5.09 -13.58 7.71
CA ASN A 126 4.23 -13.92 8.85
C ASN A 126 3.21 -12.83 9.17
N SER A 127 3.59 -11.55 9.03
CA SER A 127 2.70 -10.43 9.37
C SER A 127 1.59 -10.31 8.32
N LYS A 128 0.34 -10.51 8.75
CA LYS A 128 -0.87 -10.35 7.92
C LYS A 128 -1.98 -9.64 8.67
N ASN A 129 -2.98 -9.19 7.92
CA ASN A 129 -4.24 -8.71 8.46
C ASN A 129 -4.88 -9.77 9.39
N GLY A 130 -5.62 -9.31 10.40
CA GLY A 130 -6.23 -10.18 11.43
C GLY A 130 -5.38 -10.34 12.70
N MET A 131 -4.08 -10.05 12.64
CA MET A 131 -3.19 -10.14 13.80
C MET A 131 -3.26 -8.88 14.68
N THR A 132 -2.94 -9.02 15.97
CA THR A 132 -2.82 -7.86 16.88
C THR A 132 -1.60 -7.00 16.52
N THR A 133 -1.68 -5.69 16.77
CA THR A 133 -0.56 -4.76 16.56
C THR A 133 0.70 -5.18 17.31
N GLU A 134 0.57 -5.71 18.53
CA GLU A 134 1.71 -6.22 19.29
C GLU A 134 2.39 -7.39 18.58
N SER A 135 1.62 -8.31 18.00
CA SER A 135 2.17 -9.46 17.29
C SER A 135 2.89 -9.06 16.01
N THR A 136 2.29 -8.18 15.20
CA THR A 136 2.89 -7.74 13.94
C THR A 136 4.14 -6.88 14.16
N THR A 137 4.14 -6.01 15.17
CA THR A 137 5.35 -5.23 15.54
C THR A 137 6.43 -6.11 16.17
N LYS A 138 6.09 -7.15 16.95
CA LYS A 138 7.07 -8.15 17.42
C LYS A 138 7.74 -8.87 16.25
N ILE A 139 6.97 -9.28 15.23
CA ILE A 139 7.50 -9.88 14.00
C ILE A 139 8.50 -8.93 13.34
N GLY A 140 8.11 -7.67 13.14
CA GLY A 140 8.99 -6.65 12.54
C GLY A 140 10.30 -6.46 13.30
N ARG A 141 10.23 -6.33 14.64
CA ARG A 141 11.41 -6.18 15.50
C ARG A 141 12.35 -7.39 15.44
N SER A 142 11.79 -8.60 15.42
CA SER A 142 12.56 -9.85 15.35
C SER A 142 13.34 -9.95 14.03
N ILE A 143 12.72 -9.55 12.92
CA ILE A 143 13.39 -9.51 11.61
C ILE A 143 14.48 -8.43 11.59
N ILE A 144 14.22 -7.23 12.11
CA ILE A 144 15.24 -6.16 12.21
C ILE A 144 16.46 -6.63 13.03
N GLU A 145 16.22 -7.30 14.16
CA GLU A 145 17.28 -7.83 15.03
C GLU A 145 18.09 -8.91 14.32
N ASP A 146 17.42 -9.85 13.67
CA ASP A 146 18.08 -10.90 12.88
C ASP A 146 18.96 -10.29 11.77
N MET A 147 18.42 -9.32 11.02
CA MET A 147 19.14 -8.61 9.96
C MET A 147 20.37 -7.86 10.46
N LEU A 148 20.27 -7.17 11.60
CA LEU A 148 21.39 -6.45 12.21
C LEU A 148 22.53 -7.38 12.65
N THR A 149 22.23 -8.64 12.97
CA THR A 149 23.25 -9.63 13.34
C THR A 149 23.87 -10.35 12.12
N ARG A 150 23.15 -10.44 11.00
CA ARG A 150 23.60 -11.17 9.81
C ARG A 150 24.32 -10.32 8.78
N LEU A 151 23.94 -9.05 8.65
CA LEU A 151 24.33 -8.20 7.55
C LEU A 151 24.83 -6.84 8.05
N PRO A 152 25.74 -6.17 7.32
CA PRO A 152 26.27 -4.88 7.72
C PRO A 152 25.24 -3.76 7.45
N ILE A 153 24.19 -3.69 8.25
CA ILE A 153 23.14 -2.67 8.14
C ILE A 153 23.60 -1.37 8.83
N ASP A 154 23.38 -0.22 8.20
CA ASP A 154 23.50 1.08 8.87
C ASP A 154 22.27 1.29 9.76
N SER A 155 22.45 1.22 11.07
CA SER A 155 21.37 1.36 12.05
C SER A 155 20.69 2.74 12.04
N ARG A 156 21.27 3.72 11.35
CA ARG A 156 20.69 5.06 11.11
C ARG A 156 19.83 5.10 9.84
N ARG A 157 19.78 4.01 9.07
CA ARG A 157 19.08 3.90 7.77
C ARG A 157 18.24 2.61 7.70
N ILE A 158 17.48 2.37 8.75
CA ILE A 158 16.45 1.32 8.81
C ILE A 158 15.09 1.96 8.54
N TYR A 159 14.34 1.40 7.61
CA TYR A 159 13.06 1.90 7.16
C TYR A 159 12.04 0.77 7.12
N ALA A 160 10.75 1.11 7.16
CA ALA A 160 9.67 0.17 6.97
C ALA A 160 8.82 0.57 5.76
N GLY A 161 8.24 -0.39 5.07
CA GLY A 161 7.29 -0.14 4.00
C GLY A 161 6.10 -1.08 4.13
N GLY A 162 4.94 -0.70 3.62
CA GLY A 162 3.80 -1.60 3.66
C GLY A 162 2.66 -1.16 2.76
N PHE A 163 1.77 -2.10 2.47
CA PHE A 163 0.57 -1.86 1.66
C PHE A 163 -0.69 -2.13 2.46
N SER A 164 -1.64 -1.19 2.42
CA SER A 164 -2.93 -1.26 3.09
C SER A 164 -2.77 -1.59 4.59
N GLY A 165 -3.28 -2.71 5.10
CA GLY A 165 -3.04 -3.13 6.48
C GLY A 165 -1.55 -3.29 6.83
N GLY A 166 -0.72 -3.71 5.87
CA GLY A 166 0.74 -3.73 6.00
C GLY A 166 1.36 -2.33 6.18
N ALA A 167 0.80 -1.29 5.57
CA ALA A 167 1.25 0.09 5.79
C ALA A 167 0.99 0.53 7.23
N ARG A 168 -0.16 0.12 7.80
CA ARG A 168 -0.47 0.35 9.22
C ARG A 168 0.48 -0.40 10.14
N VAL A 169 0.91 -1.61 9.77
CA VAL A 169 1.97 -2.35 10.50
C VAL A 169 3.30 -1.59 10.44
N ALA A 170 3.70 -1.09 9.28
CA ALA A 170 4.93 -0.31 9.12
C ALA A 170 4.92 0.97 9.99
N ILE A 171 3.79 1.69 10.02
CA ILE A 171 3.58 2.85 10.90
C ILE A 171 3.69 2.43 12.37
N ALA A 172 2.95 1.40 12.80
CA ALA A 172 2.96 0.94 14.19
C ALA A 172 4.35 0.46 14.64
N LEU A 173 5.11 -0.15 13.74
CA LEU A 173 6.51 -0.53 14.00
C LEU A 173 7.36 0.71 14.24
N ALA A 174 7.26 1.75 13.41
CA ALA A 174 8.00 3.00 13.63
C ALA A 174 7.58 3.73 14.92
N GLU A 175 6.31 3.66 15.29
CA GLU A 175 5.79 4.20 16.55
C GLU A 175 6.28 3.47 17.80
N THR A 176 6.74 2.23 17.67
CA THR A 176 7.15 1.38 18.80
C THR A 176 8.64 1.03 18.78
N ASP A 177 9.32 1.27 17.66
CA ASP A 177 10.76 1.00 17.49
C ASP A 177 11.46 2.21 16.84
N SER A 178 12.20 2.96 17.66
CA SER A 178 12.91 4.17 17.25
C SER A 178 14.07 3.91 16.29
N ARG A 179 14.42 2.64 16.01
CA ARG A 179 15.38 2.27 14.95
C ARG A 179 14.83 2.60 13.56
N VAL A 180 13.51 2.51 13.35
CA VAL A 180 12.87 2.82 12.06
C VAL A 180 12.80 4.33 11.85
N LYS A 181 13.49 4.83 10.82
CA LYS A 181 13.67 6.26 10.55
C LYS A 181 12.66 6.84 9.56
N ALA A 182 12.12 6.01 8.69
CA ALA A 182 11.07 6.40 7.75
C ALA A 182 10.13 5.24 7.46
N VAL A 183 8.90 5.58 7.06
CA VAL A 183 7.87 4.66 6.60
C VAL A 183 7.46 4.99 5.18
N ILE A 184 7.41 3.97 4.31
CA ILE A 184 6.77 4.03 2.99
C ILE A 184 5.38 3.41 3.12
N GLY A 185 4.36 4.25 3.23
CA GLY A 185 2.97 3.80 3.38
C GLY A 185 2.22 3.78 2.06
N CYS A 186 1.96 2.60 1.51
CA CYS A 186 1.15 2.43 0.31
C CYS A 186 -0.32 2.21 0.69
N SER A 187 -1.22 3.05 0.17
CA SER A 187 -2.68 2.83 0.19
C SER A 187 -3.31 2.68 1.58
N ALA A 188 -2.67 3.14 2.64
CA ALA A 188 -3.28 3.38 3.94
C ALA A 188 -2.41 4.34 4.75
N GLY A 189 -3.08 5.16 5.56
CA GLY A 189 -2.49 6.21 6.36
C GLY A 189 -2.50 5.90 7.85
N LEU A 190 -2.48 6.96 8.65
CA LEU A 190 -2.49 6.84 10.11
C LEU A 190 -3.80 6.24 10.61
N PRO A 191 -3.77 5.14 11.39
CA PRO A 191 -4.98 4.59 12.00
C PRO A 191 -5.53 5.49 13.12
N GLN A 192 -4.68 6.30 13.75
CA GLN A 192 -5.03 7.25 14.81
C GLN A 192 -4.21 8.54 14.67
N ASN A 193 -4.78 9.67 15.10
CA ASN A 193 -4.13 10.98 15.02
C ASN A 193 -3.03 11.20 16.08
N ARG A 194 -2.48 10.13 16.68
CA ARG A 194 -1.47 10.23 17.74
C ARG A 194 -0.24 9.41 17.37
N ILE A 195 0.86 10.10 17.15
CA ILE A 195 2.15 9.51 16.83
C ILE A 195 3.06 9.61 18.04
N LYS A 196 3.65 8.47 18.46
CA LYS A 196 4.49 8.39 19.67
C LYS A 196 5.96 8.69 19.40
N ASN A 197 6.48 8.25 18.25
CA ASN A 197 7.88 8.42 17.85
C ASN A 197 7.99 9.28 16.59
N LYS A 198 9.07 10.03 16.48
CA LYS A 198 9.37 10.80 15.26
C LYS A 198 10.00 9.90 14.20
N PHE A 199 9.36 9.80 13.05
CA PHE A 199 9.88 9.19 11.83
C PHE A 199 9.45 10.03 10.63
N ASP A 200 10.09 9.82 9.49
CA ASP A 200 9.69 10.39 8.20
C ASP A 200 8.59 9.55 7.54
N PHE A 201 7.67 10.17 6.78
CA PHE A 201 6.62 9.42 6.09
C PHE A 201 6.55 9.70 4.59
N PHE A 202 6.64 8.67 3.76
CA PHE A 202 6.38 8.74 2.33
C PHE A 202 5.10 7.97 2.00
N GLY A 203 4.02 8.69 1.75
CA GLY A 203 2.73 8.12 1.37
C GLY A 203 2.64 7.92 -0.14
N ILE A 204 2.10 6.78 -0.58
CA ILE A 204 1.81 6.49 -1.98
C ILE A 204 0.40 5.91 -2.10
N ALA A 205 -0.40 6.39 -3.05
CA ALA A 205 -1.68 5.73 -3.37
C ALA A 205 -2.08 5.94 -4.83
N GLY A 206 -2.94 5.07 -5.34
CA GLY A 206 -3.57 5.27 -6.64
C GLY A 206 -4.55 6.44 -6.63
N THR A 207 -4.72 7.12 -7.76
CA THR A 207 -5.76 8.14 -7.95
C THR A 207 -7.18 7.56 -7.85
N HIS A 208 -7.35 6.25 -8.09
CA HIS A 208 -8.61 5.52 -7.99
C HIS A 208 -8.73 4.68 -6.71
N ASP A 209 -7.80 4.85 -5.76
CA ASP A 209 -7.78 4.11 -4.49
C ASP A 209 -8.85 4.61 -3.52
N MET A 210 -9.67 3.71 -2.97
CA MET A 210 -10.71 4.09 -1.99
C MET A 210 -10.15 4.77 -0.73
N ASN A 211 -8.86 4.56 -0.42
CA ASN A 211 -8.17 5.20 0.69
C ASN A 211 -7.57 6.58 0.33
N TYR A 212 -7.82 7.13 -0.85
CA TYR A 212 -7.30 8.45 -1.27
C TYR A 212 -7.60 9.57 -0.24
N LEU A 213 -8.85 9.65 0.24
CA LEU A 213 -9.22 10.64 1.26
C LEU A 213 -8.52 10.37 2.60
N GLU A 214 -8.28 9.11 2.95
CA GLU A 214 -7.49 8.76 4.15
C GLU A 214 -6.04 9.25 4.02
N MET A 215 -5.42 9.06 2.86
CA MET A 215 -4.05 9.51 2.59
C MET A 215 -3.94 11.03 2.67
N LEU A 216 -4.92 11.76 2.12
CA LEU A 216 -4.98 13.23 2.28
C LEU A 216 -5.15 13.66 3.74
N ARG A 217 -5.99 12.99 4.53
CA ARG A 217 -6.12 13.29 5.97
C ARG A 217 -4.82 13.04 6.72
N THR A 218 -4.09 12.00 6.33
CA THR A 218 -2.79 11.64 6.90
C THR A 218 -1.73 12.70 6.59
N GLU A 219 -1.64 13.15 5.34
CA GLU A 219 -0.79 14.28 4.94
C GLU A 219 -1.10 15.53 5.78
N ASN A 220 -2.38 15.91 5.88
CA ASN A 220 -2.79 17.06 6.68
C ASN A 220 -2.39 16.90 8.17
N SER A 221 -2.56 15.71 8.74
CA SER A 221 -2.19 15.42 10.13
C SER A 221 -0.69 15.55 10.35
N PHE A 222 0.15 15.04 9.43
CA PHE A 222 1.59 15.20 9.50
C PHE A 222 2.04 16.65 9.31
N SER A 223 1.39 17.39 8.41
CA SER A 223 1.60 18.83 8.20
C SER A 223 1.33 19.64 9.48
N GLN A 224 0.25 19.35 10.20
CA GLN A 224 -0.12 20.06 11.45
C GLN A 224 0.91 19.91 12.57
N ILE A 225 1.59 18.76 12.65
CA ILE A 225 2.62 18.50 13.67
C ILE A 225 4.05 18.74 13.16
N GLY A 226 4.20 19.22 11.92
CA GLY A 226 5.52 19.47 11.31
C GLY A 226 6.37 18.21 11.11
N MET A 227 5.74 17.05 10.94
CA MET A 227 6.45 15.82 10.60
C MET A 227 6.96 15.89 9.15
N ARG A 228 8.20 15.47 8.89
CA ARG A 228 8.74 15.45 7.52
C ARG A 228 8.06 14.33 6.75
N HIS A 229 7.30 14.70 5.73
CA HIS A 229 6.53 13.76 4.94
C HIS A 229 6.38 14.21 3.49
N TYR A 230 5.97 13.28 2.63
CA TYR A 230 5.56 13.56 1.26
C TYR A 230 4.45 12.58 0.86
N LEU A 231 3.44 13.06 0.12
CA LEU A 231 2.36 12.22 -0.41
C LEU A 231 2.40 12.27 -1.94
N LEU A 232 2.49 11.10 -2.56
CA LEU A 232 2.55 10.94 -4.00
C LEU A 232 1.37 10.08 -4.49
N PHE A 233 0.70 10.55 -5.54
CA PHE A 233 -0.33 9.76 -6.21
C PHE A 233 0.16 9.27 -7.57
N PHE A 234 -0.27 8.08 -7.97
CA PHE A 234 -0.03 7.52 -9.31
C PHE A 234 -1.36 7.11 -9.95
N GLU A 235 -1.36 6.98 -11.28
CA GLU A 235 -2.53 6.44 -11.97
C GLU A 235 -2.65 4.95 -11.69
N GLY A 236 -3.62 4.58 -10.85
CA GLY A 236 -3.81 3.23 -10.36
C GLY A 236 -4.90 3.15 -9.31
N LYS A 237 -5.14 1.94 -8.80
CA LYS A 237 -6.20 1.62 -7.85
C LYS A 237 -5.60 1.33 -6.46
N HIS A 238 -6.25 0.45 -5.70
CA HIS A 238 -5.76 -0.04 -4.41
C HIS A 238 -4.75 -1.17 -4.61
N GLU A 239 -3.51 -0.80 -4.88
CA GLU A 239 -2.45 -1.76 -5.24
C GLU A 239 -1.06 -1.27 -4.80
N TRP A 240 -0.10 -2.20 -4.73
CA TRP A 240 1.31 -1.85 -4.59
C TRP A 240 1.75 -0.97 -5.75
N ALA A 241 2.36 0.19 -5.43
CA ALA A 241 2.82 1.14 -6.43
C ALA A 241 3.72 0.49 -7.50
N PRO A 242 3.62 0.89 -8.78
CA PRO A 242 4.53 0.40 -9.81
C PRO A 242 5.98 0.81 -9.47
N GLU A 243 6.96 0.06 -9.99
CA GLU A 243 8.38 0.27 -9.68
C GLU A 243 8.84 1.72 -9.92
N SER A 244 8.38 2.34 -11.02
CA SER A 244 8.69 3.73 -11.38
C SER A 244 8.20 4.78 -10.38
N THR A 245 7.07 4.50 -9.72
CA THR A 245 6.49 5.33 -8.65
C THR A 245 7.18 5.05 -7.31
N MET A 246 7.41 3.78 -6.98
CA MET A 246 8.12 3.38 -5.75
C MET A 246 9.57 3.92 -5.73
N GLU A 247 10.19 4.06 -6.89
CA GLU A 247 11.51 4.69 -7.03
C GLU A 247 11.58 6.06 -6.36
N ASP A 248 10.51 6.86 -6.41
CA ASP A 248 10.49 8.17 -5.78
C ASP A 248 10.62 8.09 -4.27
N ALA A 249 10.10 7.02 -3.64
CA ALA A 249 10.27 6.79 -2.21
C ALA A 249 11.71 6.43 -1.86
N PHE A 250 12.35 5.53 -2.62
CA PHE A 250 13.77 5.16 -2.47
C PHE A 250 14.69 6.37 -2.66
N CYS A 251 14.39 7.19 -3.67
CA CYS A 251 15.09 8.44 -3.92
C CYS A 251 14.91 9.40 -2.74
N TRP A 252 13.68 9.62 -2.29
CA TRP A 252 13.36 10.56 -1.22
C TRP A 252 14.05 10.23 0.11
N ILE A 253 13.99 8.98 0.56
CA ILE A 253 14.67 8.56 1.80
C ILE A 253 16.19 8.67 1.68
N THR A 254 16.74 8.45 0.47
CA THR A 254 18.17 8.61 0.19
C THR A 254 18.60 10.08 0.24
N LEU A 255 17.83 10.97 -0.38
CA LEU A 255 18.06 12.42 -0.34
C LEU A 255 17.89 12.98 1.08
N ASN A 256 16.93 12.48 1.86
CA ASN A 256 16.79 12.86 3.26
C ASN A 256 17.98 12.42 4.11
N ALA A 257 18.55 11.23 3.85
CA ALA A 257 19.79 10.81 4.51
C ALA A 257 20.98 11.74 4.19
N MET A 258 21.01 12.36 3.00
CA MET A 258 21.98 13.41 2.66
C MET A 258 21.70 14.72 3.40
N LYS A 259 20.43 15.16 3.46
CA LYS A 259 20.02 16.37 4.22
C LYS A 259 20.41 16.26 5.69
N ASP A 260 20.24 15.08 6.26
CA ASP A 260 20.54 14.79 7.66
C ASP A 260 22.04 14.50 7.90
N ASN A 261 22.89 14.60 6.88
CA ASN A 261 24.33 14.29 6.92
C ASN A 261 24.64 12.86 7.43
N ILE A 262 23.71 11.91 7.24
CA ILE A 262 23.93 10.49 7.56
C ILE A 262 24.88 9.86 6.53
N ILE A 263 24.75 10.29 5.28
CA ILE A 263 25.63 9.97 4.15
C ILE A 263 26.12 11.25 3.46
N PRO A 264 27.29 11.22 2.79
CA PRO A 264 27.73 12.33 1.95
C PRO A 264 26.72 12.62 0.83
N LYS A 265 26.72 13.87 0.34
CA LYS A 265 25.97 14.23 -0.86
C LYS A 265 26.45 13.41 -2.06
N ASP A 266 25.51 12.90 -2.84
CA ASP A 266 25.78 12.23 -4.11
C ASP A 266 25.19 13.07 -5.25
N GLU A 267 26.06 13.80 -5.95
CA GLU A 267 25.66 14.67 -7.07
C GLU A 267 25.03 13.87 -8.22
N LYS A 268 25.37 12.59 -8.40
CA LYS A 268 24.76 11.76 -9.43
C LYS A 268 23.29 11.51 -9.10
N ILE A 269 22.96 11.11 -7.88
CA ILE A 269 21.56 10.90 -7.46
C ILE A 269 20.75 12.20 -7.55
N ILE A 270 21.33 13.33 -7.12
CA ILE A 270 20.68 14.65 -7.21
C ILE A 270 20.39 15.02 -8.67
N ASN A 271 21.36 14.85 -9.57
CA ASN A 271 21.20 15.18 -10.98
C ASN A 271 20.27 14.20 -11.70
N ASP A 272 20.33 12.90 -11.40
CA ASP A 272 19.41 11.89 -11.94
C ASP A 272 17.95 12.23 -11.57
N PHE A 273 17.70 12.67 -10.32
CA PHE A 273 16.38 13.12 -9.91
C PHE A 273 15.93 14.40 -10.64
N LYS A 274 16.80 15.41 -10.77
CA LYS A 274 16.48 16.63 -11.55
C LYS A 274 16.17 16.31 -13.00
N ASN A 275 16.92 15.39 -13.61
CA ASN A 275 16.71 14.95 -14.99
C ASN A 275 15.40 14.16 -15.14
N LYS A 276 15.01 13.36 -14.14
CA LYS A 276 13.71 12.68 -14.12
C LYS A 276 12.55 13.68 -14.10
N GLU A 277 12.67 14.75 -13.32
CA GLU A 277 11.61 15.76 -13.18
C GLU A 277 11.56 16.80 -14.31
N SER A 278 12.65 16.99 -15.07
CA SER A 278 12.73 18.04 -16.11
C SER A 278 11.58 17.98 -17.12
N LYS A 279 11.20 16.78 -17.58
CA LYS A 279 10.07 16.57 -18.51
C LYS A 279 8.75 17.07 -17.93
N ASN A 280 8.50 16.86 -16.64
CA ASN A 280 7.28 17.32 -15.98
C ASN A 280 7.30 18.83 -15.75
N LEU A 281 8.47 19.42 -15.47
CA LEU A 281 8.67 20.86 -15.34
C LEU A 281 8.47 21.62 -16.66
N GLU A 282 8.69 20.96 -17.80
CA GLU A 282 8.44 21.48 -19.15
C GLU A 282 7.00 21.24 -19.63
N SER A 283 6.17 20.56 -18.85
CA SER A 283 4.79 20.26 -19.23
C SER A 283 3.97 21.52 -19.46
N LYS A 284 3.16 21.52 -20.54
CA LYS A 284 2.15 22.55 -20.82
C LYS A 284 0.96 22.47 -19.86
N ASN A 285 0.77 21.34 -19.17
CA ASN A 285 -0.25 21.22 -18.14
C ASN A 285 0.22 21.91 -16.86
N ILE A 286 -0.44 23.01 -16.51
CA ILE A 286 -0.07 23.86 -15.36
C ILE A 286 -0.07 23.08 -14.03
N TYR A 287 -0.99 22.14 -13.86
CA TYR A 287 -1.09 21.33 -12.65
C TYR A 287 0.05 20.31 -12.55
N THR A 288 0.38 19.65 -13.67
CA THR A 288 1.53 18.74 -13.74
C THR A 288 2.84 19.46 -13.39
N LYS A 289 3.05 20.64 -13.98
CA LYS A 289 4.22 21.48 -13.70
C LYS A 289 4.27 21.89 -12.23
N TRP A 290 3.13 22.29 -11.66
CA TRP A 290 3.02 22.67 -10.25
C TRP A 290 3.34 21.54 -9.27
N ILE A 291 2.81 20.33 -9.50
CA ILE A 291 3.12 19.14 -8.68
C ILE A 291 4.61 18.79 -8.77
N SER A 292 5.20 18.83 -9.97
CA SER A 292 6.63 18.53 -10.17
C SER A 292 7.55 19.57 -9.49
N LEU A 293 7.18 20.85 -9.51
CA LEU A 293 7.91 21.89 -8.75
C LEU A 293 7.87 21.63 -7.25
N LYS A 294 6.68 21.31 -6.70
CA LYS A 294 6.53 20.95 -5.29
C LYS A 294 7.36 19.73 -4.91
N LYS A 295 7.34 18.69 -5.74
CA LYS A 295 8.16 17.49 -5.56
C LYS A 295 9.64 17.83 -5.54
N THR A 296 10.10 18.60 -6.54
CA THR A 296 11.50 19.02 -6.68
C THR A 296 11.97 19.79 -5.44
N ILE A 297 11.19 20.75 -4.98
CA ILE A 297 11.50 21.55 -3.78
C ILE A 297 11.51 20.66 -2.53
N ALA A 298 10.51 19.79 -2.34
CA ALA A 298 10.45 18.91 -1.17
C ALA A 298 11.64 17.93 -1.12
N PHE A 299 12.09 17.43 -2.28
CA PHE A 299 13.16 16.44 -2.38
C PHE A 299 14.54 17.06 -2.26
N LEU A 300 14.76 18.27 -2.79
CA LEU A 300 16.10 18.84 -2.94
C LEU A 300 16.42 20.04 -2.04
N SER A 301 15.42 20.61 -1.34
CA SER A 301 15.70 21.69 -0.37
C SER A 301 16.81 21.28 0.59
N GLU A 302 17.65 22.25 0.97
CA GLU A 302 18.81 22.10 1.88
C GLU A 302 20.05 21.42 1.25
N ILE A 303 19.90 20.65 0.17
CA ILE A 303 21.02 19.96 -0.47
C ILE A 303 21.37 20.48 -1.87
N SER A 304 20.46 21.19 -2.54
CA SER A 304 20.66 21.84 -3.85
C SER A 304 20.05 23.25 -3.88
N GLU A 305 20.58 24.14 -4.73
CA GLU A 305 19.93 25.42 -5.06
C GLU A 305 18.59 25.18 -5.75
N ASN A 306 17.56 25.93 -5.35
CA ASN A 306 16.18 25.81 -5.82
C ASN A 306 15.44 27.16 -5.96
N LYS A 307 16.19 28.28 -6.07
CA LYS A 307 15.60 29.63 -6.10
C LYS A 307 14.69 29.84 -7.32
N LYS A 308 15.08 29.29 -8.47
CA LYS A 308 14.31 29.38 -9.71
C LYS A 308 12.97 28.63 -9.58
N GLU A 309 13.02 27.43 -9.04
CA GLU A 309 11.86 26.58 -8.79
C GLU A 309 10.90 27.25 -7.81
N LEU A 310 11.41 27.85 -6.74
CA LEU A 310 10.61 28.61 -5.77
C LEU A 310 9.91 29.83 -6.42
N SER A 311 10.60 30.56 -7.30
CA SER A 311 10.02 31.69 -8.02
C SER A 311 8.87 31.24 -8.93
N ILE A 312 9.10 30.19 -9.73
CA ILE A 312 8.08 29.66 -10.65
C ILE A 312 6.89 29.09 -9.85
N LEU A 313 7.14 28.41 -8.73
CA LEU A 313 6.06 27.91 -7.86
C LEU A 313 5.18 29.05 -7.36
N ALA A 314 5.77 30.16 -6.89
CA ALA A 314 5.02 31.32 -6.42
C ALA A 314 4.17 31.98 -7.53
N GLU A 315 4.70 32.06 -8.75
CA GLU A 315 3.95 32.55 -9.92
C GLU A 315 2.75 31.64 -10.24
N LEU A 316 2.96 30.32 -10.23
CA LEU A 316 1.88 29.35 -10.48
C LEU A 316 0.80 29.40 -9.39
N ASP A 317 1.19 29.48 -8.12
CA ASP A 317 0.26 29.60 -6.98
C ASP A 317 -0.60 30.86 -7.08
N ALA A 318 -0.07 31.96 -7.61
CA ALA A 318 -0.83 33.18 -7.85
C ALA A 318 -1.79 33.08 -9.05
N SER A 319 -1.57 32.15 -9.98
CA SER A 319 -2.28 32.08 -11.25
C SER A 319 -3.78 31.75 -11.11
N PRO A 320 -4.67 32.47 -11.82
CA PRO A 320 -6.11 32.16 -11.79
C PRO A 320 -6.45 30.76 -12.29
N ALA A 321 -5.72 30.25 -13.28
CA ALA A 321 -5.96 28.92 -13.86
C ALA A 321 -5.69 27.79 -12.85
N LEU A 322 -4.61 27.89 -12.07
CA LEU A 322 -4.32 26.90 -11.03
C LEU A 322 -5.30 27.02 -9.86
N LYS A 323 -5.64 28.24 -9.43
CA LYS A 323 -6.66 28.46 -8.40
C LYS A 323 -8.00 27.80 -8.78
N LYS A 324 -8.45 28.01 -10.02
CA LYS A 324 -9.68 27.38 -10.53
C LYS A 324 -9.58 25.86 -10.57
N THR A 325 -8.42 25.32 -10.98
CA THR A 325 -8.18 23.87 -10.98
C THR A 325 -8.26 23.30 -9.56
N ASN A 326 -7.64 23.95 -8.59
CA ASN A 326 -7.68 23.55 -7.19
C ASN A 326 -9.10 23.63 -6.61
N GLU A 327 -9.86 24.68 -6.89
CA GLU A 327 -11.27 24.80 -6.47
C GLU A 327 -12.13 23.64 -6.99
N ASN A 328 -11.94 23.25 -8.25
CA ASN A 328 -12.66 22.12 -8.85
C ASN A 328 -12.29 20.79 -8.15
N ILE A 329 -11.00 20.56 -7.88
CA ILE A 329 -10.53 19.39 -7.13
C ILE A 329 -11.16 19.38 -5.73
N GLN A 330 -11.12 20.50 -5.01
CA GLN A 330 -11.71 20.60 -3.67
C GLN A 330 -13.21 20.33 -3.67
N THR A 331 -13.93 20.83 -4.67
CA THR A 331 -15.37 20.55 -4.84
C THR A 331 -15.63 19.05 -4.98
N VAL A 332 -14.81 18.34 -5.76
CA VAL A 332 -14.92 16.89 -5.93
C VAL A 332 -14.60 16.14 -4.63
N LEU A 333 -13.57 16.56 -3.86
CA LEU A 333 -13.24 15.92 -2.58
C LEU A 333 -14.35 16.11 -1.53
N ILE A 334 -14.97 17.29 -1.49
CA ILE A 334 -16.12 17.56 -0.60
C ILE A 334 -17.30 16.68 -0.99
N LYS A 335 -17.60 16.57 -2.29
CA LYS A 335 -18.65 15.70 -2.83
C LYS A 335 -18.39 14.23 -2.48
N GLU A 336 -17.16 13.76 -2.66
CA GLU A 336 -16.74 12.40 -2.30
C GLU A 336 -17.00 12.10 -0.82
N ASN A 337 -16.50 12.96 0.06
CA ASN A 337 -16.67 12.78 1.49
C ASN A 337 -18.16 12.77 1.87
N SER A 338 -18.96 13.66 1.26
CA SER A 338 -20.40 13.75 1.50
C SER A 338 -21.14 12.48 1.06
N LEU A 339 -20.77 11.93 -0.10
CA LEU A 339 -21.31 10.64 -0.58
C LEU A 339 -20.94 9.50 0.37
N GLN A 340 -19.66 9.39 0.77
CA GLN A 340 -19.21 8.35 1.69
C GLN A 340 -19.99 8.41 3.03
N GLN A 341 -20.17 9.60 3.60
CA GLN A 341 -20.94 9.76 4.85
C GLN A 341 -22.43 9.42 4.68
N ALA A 342 -23.05 9.86 3.59
CA ALA A 342 -24.45 9.54 3.31
C ALA A 342 -24.65 8.03 3.15
N TYR A 343 -23.74 7.35 2.45
CA TYR A 343 -23.82 5.91 2.24
C TYR A 343 -23.60 5.08 3.50
N LEU A 344 -22.71 5.50 4.39
CA LEU A 344 -22.55 4.84 5.70
C LEU A 344 -23.87 4.78 6.46
N LYS A 345 -24.68 5.85 6.41
CA LYS A 345 -26.02 5.87 6.96
C LYS A 345 -26.98 4.96 6.17
N SER A 346 -26.93 5.01 4.84
CA SER A 346 -27.79 4.18 3.97
C SER A 346 -27.60 2.67 4.18
N PHE A 347 -26.43 2.19 4.58
CA PHE A 347 -26.21 0.77 4.89
C PHE A 347 -27.12 0.24 6.01
N GLN A 348 -27.61 1.11 6.89
CA GLN A 348 -28.53 0.76 7.97
C GLN A 348 -30.01 0.89 7.57
N GLU A 349 -30.32 1.70 6.55
CA GLU A 349 -31.69 2.13 6.23
C GLU A 349 -32.23 1.54 4.93
N LYS A 350 -31.36 1.18 3.98
CA LYS A 350 -31.74 0.83 2.61
C LYS A 350 -31.64 -0.66 2.35
N LYS A 351 -32.58 -1.17 1.55
CA LYS A 351 -32.66 -2.58 1.12
C LYS A 351 -31.77 -2.84 -0.11
N PRO A 352 -31.46 -4.11 -0.43
CA PRO A 352 -30.63 -4.48 -1.58
C PRO A 352 -31.05 -3.87 -2.92
N ASP A 353 -32.35 -3.81 -3.24
CA ASP A 353 -32.83 -3.25 -4.53
C ASP A 353 -32.40 -1.79 -4.73
N TRP A 354 -32.45 -0.98 -3.66
CA TRP A 354 -31.98 0.41 -3.70
C TRP A 354 -30.48 0.48 -3.98
N TRP A 355 -29.70 -0.42 -3.41
CA TRP A 355 -28.25 -0.49 -3.66
C TRP A 355 -27.93 -0.94 -5.08
N GLN A 356 -28.75 -1.80 -5.68
CA GLN A 356 -28.60 -2.19 -7.07
C GLN A 356 -28.78 -0.99 -8.01
N GLU A 357 -29.83 -0.20 -7.79
CA GLU A 357 -30.07 1.04 -8.54
C GLU A 357 -28.94 2.05 -8.30
N GLU A 358 -28.53 2.24 -7.05
CA GLU A 358 -27.55 3.25 -6.68
C GLU A 358 -26.14 2.92 -7.20
N ALA A 359 -25.69 1.67 -7.05
CA ALA A 359 -24.42 1.23 -7.59
C ALA A 359 -24.40 1.34 -9.12
N SER A 360 -25.52 1.03 -9.78
CA SER A 360 -25.67 1.21 -11.23
C SER A 360 -25.57 2.69 -11.62
N ARG A 361 -26.22 3.59 -10.88
CA ARG A 361 -26.12 5.04 -11.09
C ARG A 361 -24.68 5.53 -10.97
N LEU A 362 -23.93 5.06 -9.97
CA LEU A 362 -22.52 5.42 -9.79
C LEU A 362 -21.62 4.91 -10.93
N ARG A 363 -21.80 3.66 -11.37
CA ARG A 363 -21.06 3.09 -12.52
C ARG A 363 -21.36 3.83 -13.83
N ILE A 364 -22.61 4.29 -14.04
CA ILE A 364 -22.95 5.14 -15.19
C ILE A 364 -22.17 6.46 -15.12
N LYS A 365 -22.06 7.08 -13.94
CA LYS A 365 -21.29 8.32 -13.76
C LYS A 365 -19.79 8.11 -13.97
N GLN A 366 -19.23 7.01 -13.48
CA GLN A 366 -17.85 6.60 -13.74
C GLN A 366 -17.56 6.53 -15.25
N ASN A 367 -18.49 5.98 -16.04
CA ASN A 367 -18.34 5.82 -17.49
C ASN A 367 -18.81 7.03 -18.33
N SER A 368 -19.22 8.14 -17.69
CA SER A 368 -19.72 9.34 -18.37
C SER A 368 -18.60 10.23 -18.92
N ASN A 369 -18.95 11.27 -19.69
CA ASN A 369 -18.02 12.29 -20.18
C ASN A 369 -17.67 13.34 -19.08
N LEU A 370 -17.12 12.88 -17.96
CA LEU A 370 -16.66 13.72 -16.85
C LEU A 370 -15.13 13.92 -16.89
N PRO A 371 -14.59 14.95 -16.22
CA PRO A 371 -13.15 15.09 -16.03
C PRO A 371 -12.55 13.88 -15.29
N ALA A 372 -11.30 13.53 -15.60
CA ALA A 372 -10.64 12.34 -15.06
C ALA A 372 -10.66 12.28 -13.51
N TYR A 373 -10.40 13.40 -12.83
CA TYR A 373 -10.42 13.46 -11.36
C TYR A 373 -11.81 13.22 -10.75
N GLU A 374 -12.89 13.55 -11.49
CA GLU A 374 -14.26 13.28 -11.06
C GLU A 374 -14.66 11.83 -11.37
N LYS A 375 -14.20 11.24 -12.48
CA LYS A 375 -14.35 9.79 -12.72
C LYS A 375 -13.67 8.98 -11.62
N ALA A 376 -12.41 9.32 -11.31
CA ALA A 376 -11.65 8.68 -10.25
C ALA A 376 -12.38 8.77 -8.89
N MET A 377 -13.06 9.88 -8.59
CA MET A 377 -13.91 9.96 -7.39
C MET A 377 -15.00 8.88 -7.37
N PHE A 378 -15.68 8.61 -8.48
CA PHE A 378 -16.71 7.56 -8.51
C PHE A 378 -16.11 6.16 -8.33
N ASP A 379 -14.93 5.91 -8.87
CA ASP A 379 -14.18 4.66 -8.64
C ASP A 379 -13.85 4.49 -7.15
N ARG A 380 -13.37 5.56 -6.51
CA ARG A 380 -13.07 5.57 -5.08
C ARG A 380 -14.31 5.37 -4.23
N VAL A 381 -15.44 5.99 -4.59
CA VAL A 381 -16.71 5.81 -3.90
C VAL A 381 -17.18 4.36 -4.03
N LEU A 382 -17.12 3.74 -5.22
CA LEU A 382 -17.47 2.34 -5.41
C LEU A 382 -16.54 1.40 -4.63
N GLY A 383 -15.22 1.65 -4.66
CA GLY A 383 -14.26 0.89 -3.86
C GLY A 383 -14.49 1.04 -2.35
N PHE A 384 -14.87 2.23 -1.89
CA PHE A 384 -15.26 2.49 -0.51
C PHE A 384 -16.51 1.67 -0.13
N LEU A 385 -17.54 1.68 -0.97
CA LEU A 385 -18.75 0.88 -0.73
C LEU A 385 -18.43 -0.62 -0.67
N SER A 386 -17.55 -1.11 -1.56
CA SER A 386 -17.08 -2.50 -1.56
C SER A 386 -16.37 -2.84 -0.25
N LEU A 387 -15.43 -2.00 0.20
CA LEU A 387 -14.71 -2.16 1.46
C LEU A 387 -15.64 -2.17 2.69
N VAL A 388 -16.61 -1.25 2.74
CA VAL A 388 -17.59 -1.19 3.84
C VAL A 388 -18.49 -2.43 3.84
N SER A 389 -18.95 -2.86 2.65
CA SER A 389 -19.78 -4.05 2.51
C SER A 389 -19.04 -5.30 2.99
N PHE A 390 -17.80 -5.52 2.53
CA PHE A 390 -16.94 -6.58 3.03
C PHE A 390 -16.86 -6.52 4.56
N SER A 391 -16.54 -5.34 5.11
CA SER A 391 -16.30 -5.18 6.55
C SER A 391 -17.52 -5.57 7.38
N TYR A 392 -18.73 -5.18 6.94
CA TYR A 392 -19.96 -5.59 7.61
C TYR A 392 -20.22 -7.09 7.49
N VAL A 393 -20.13 -7.67 6.29
CA VAL A 393 -20.34 -9.12 6.10
C VAL A 393 -19.34 -9.91 6.95
N ASN A 394 -18.06 -9.56 6.90
CA ASN A 394 -17.01 -10.23 7.66
C ASN A 394 -17.25 -10.20 9.17
N ASN A 395 -17.66 -9.05 9.72
CA ASN A 395 -17.97 -8.95 11.14
C ASN A 395 -19.19 -9.80 11.52
N LEU A 396 -20.26 -9.76 10.72
CA LEU A 396 -21.45 -10.58 10.96
C LEU A 396 -21.16 -12.08 10.85
N MET A 397 -20.29 -12.49 9.93
CA MET A 397 -19.82 -13.87 9.79
C MET A 397 -19.05 -14.32 11.03
N ARG A 398 -18.15 -13.47 11.56
CA ARG A 398 -17.40 -13.75 12.80
C ARG A 398 -18.30 -13.87 14.03
N ASP A 399 -19.36 -13.08 14.08
CA ASP A 399 -20.35 -13.13 15.15
C ASP A 399 -21.36 -14.27 14.97
N ASN A 400 -21.19 -15.12 13.94
CA ASN A 400 -22.10 -16.20 13.54
C ASN A 400 -23.54 -15.72 13.24
N ASN A 401 -23.72 -14.44 12.92
CA ASN A 401 -25.01 -13.87 12.55
C ASN A 401 -25.26 -14.03 11.04
N PHE A 402 -25.42 -15.29 10.61
CA PHE A 402 -25.52 -15.65 9.19
C PHE A 402 -26.74 -15.05 8.48
N ALA A 403 -27.85 -14.83 9.20
CA ALA A 403 -29.04 -14.22 8.63
C ALA A 403 -28.81 -12.74 8.25
N ALA A 404 -28.19 -11.97 9.14
CA ALA A 404 -27.81 -10.59 8.82
C ALA A 404 -26.66 -10.55 7.81
N ALA A 405 -25.70 -11.48 7.89
CA ALA A 405 -24.62 -11.59 6.91
C ALA A 405 -25.15 -11.81 5.50
N ALA A 406 -26.18 -12.67 5.33
CA ALA A 406 -26.83 -12.90 4.05
C ALA A 406 -27.46 -11.61 3.48
N GLN A 407 -28.21 -10.87 4.30
CA GLN A 407 -28.81 -9.60 3.87
C GLN A 407 -27.76 -8.57 3.45
N MET A 408 -26.66 -8.46 4.21
CA MET A 408 -25.58 -7.55 3.88
C MET A 408 -24.78 -8.02 2.66
N ASN A 409 -24.65 -9.34 2.45
CA ASN A 409 -23.95 -9.88 1.29
C ASN A 409 -24.72 -9.63 -0.02
N GLU A 410 -26.05 -9.54 0.03
CA GLU A 410 -26.85 -9.06 -1.12
C GLU A 410 -26.55 -7.60 -1.46
N ILE A 411 -26.36 -6.73 -0.45
CA ILE A 411 -25.88 -5.36 -0.67
C ILE A 411 -24.48 -5.38 -1.27
N TYR A 412 -23.58 -6.20 -0.73
CA TYR A 412 -22.22 -6.33 -1.24
C TYR A 412 -22.22 -6.75 -2.72
N LYS A 413 -23.03 -7.76 -3.08
CA LYS A 413 -23.21 -8.25 -4.45
C LYS A 413 -23.78 -7.18 -5.38
N ALA A 414 -24.68 -6.32 -4.90
CA ALA A 414 -25.19 -5.20 -5.68
C ALA A 414 -24.09 -4.14 -5.96
N VAL A 415 -23.27 -3.85 -4.95
CA VAL A 415 -22.18 -2.85 -4.99
C VAL A 415 -20.98 -3.33 -5.80
N ASP A 416 -20.62 -4.60 -5.72
CA ASP A 416 -19.41 -5.17 -6.33
C ASP A 416 -19.63 -6.63 -6.78
N PRO A 417 -20.42 -6.85 -7.84
CA PRO A 417 -20.91 -8.18 -8.24
C PRO A 417 -19.82 -9.13 -8.75
N GLU A 418 -18.64 -8.62 -9.08
CA GLU A 418 -17.50 -9.40 -9.57
C GLU A 418 -16.46 -9.67 -8.47
N ASN A 419 -16.69 -9.16 -7.26
CA ASN A 419 -15.77 -9.38 -6.16
C ASN A 419 -15.82 -10.84 -5.69
N PRO A 420 -14.67 -11.55 -5.65
CA PRO A 420 -14.65 -12.95 -5.23
C PRO A 420 -15.10 -13.16 -3.78
N ASP A 421 -14.92 -12.18 -2.90
CA ASP A 421 -15.28 -12.30 -1.49
C ASP A 421 -16.80 -12.34 -1.26
N VAL A 422 -17.60 -11.73 -2.15
CA VAL A 422 -19.08 -11.88 -2.14
C VAL A 422 -19.46 -13.36 -2.19
N PHE A 423 -18.83 -14.12 -3.08
CA PHE A 423 -19.12 -15.53 -3.29
C PHE A 423 -18.44 -16.43 -2.25
N TYR A 424 -17.31 -15.99 -1.68
CA TYR A 424 -16.71 -16.64 -0.51
C TYR A 424 -17.67 -16.58 0.69
N PHE A 425 -18.23 -15.40 0.98
CA PHE A 425 -19.19 -15.24 2.06
C PHE A 425 -20.50 -15.97 1.78
N GLU A 426 -21.01 -15.93 0.55
CA GLU A 426 -22.19 -16.71 0.14
C GLU A 426 -21.97 -18.21 0.39
N ALA A 427 -20.77 -18.72 0.08
CA ALA A 427 -20.43 -20.09 0.37
C ALA A 427 -20.40 -20.40 1.88
N GLY A 428 -19.82 -19.52 2.69
CA GLY A 428 -19.76 -19.68 4.14
C GLY A 428 -21.15 -19.70 4.78
N ILE A 429 -22.03 -18.80 4.34
CA ILE A 429 -23.44 -18.73 4.78
C ILE A 429 -24.18 -20.01 4.39
N ALA A 430 -24.03 -20.46 3.14
CA ALA A 430 -24.67 -21.69 2.66
C ALA A 430 -24.17 -22.94 3.40
N ALA A 431 -22.86 -23.02 3.69
CA ALA A 431 -22.27 -24.12 4.45
C ALA A 431 -22.81 -24.16 5.89
N ALA A 432 -22.94 -23.00 6.55
CA ALA A 432 -23.53 -22.89 7.88
C ALA A 432 -25.01 -23.29 7.90
N GLY A 433 -25.75 -23.04 6.81
CA GLY A 433 -27.13 -23.49 6.61
C GLY A 433 -27.27 -24.92 6.07
N GLU A 434 -26.21 -25.73 6.12
CA GLU A 434 -26.15 -27.12 5.61
C GLU A 434 -26.47 -27.30 4.12
N ASN A 435 -26.47 -26.22 3.33
CA ASN A 435 -26.67 -26.27 1.89
C ASN A 435 -25.35 -26.47 1.15
N LYS A 436 -24.85 -27.71 1.16
CA LYS A 436 -23.56 -28.09 0.55
C LYS A 436 -23.46 -27.77 -0.94
N ASN A 437 -24.55 -27.96 -1.69
CA ASN A 437 -24.56 -27.74 -3.14
C ASN A 437 -24.33 -26.27 -3.47
N LEU A 438 -25.05 -25.37 -2.78
CA LEU A 438 -24.84 -23.92 -2.95
C LEU A 438 -23.45 -23.51 -2.47
N ALA A 439 -23.00 -24.01 -1.33
CA ALA A 439 -21.68 -23.67 -0.80
C ALA A 439 -20.54 -24.00 -1.78
N LEU A 440 -20.55 -25.20 -2.38
CA LEU A 440 -19.57 -25.60 -3.38
C LEU A 440 -19.67 -24.76 -4.66
N ALA A 441 -20.88 -24.49 -5.16
CA ALA A 441 -21.08 -23.67 -6.36
C ALA A 441 -20.59 -22.23 -6.17
N SER A 442 -20.86 -21.63 -5.01
CA SER A 442 -20.38 -20.28 -4.67
C SER A 442 -18.86 -20.25 -4.50
N LEU A 443 -18.22 -21.27 -3.92
CA LEU A 443 -16.75 -21.37 -3.90
C LEU A 443 -16.15 -21.49 -5.30
N GLU A 444 -16.75 -22.27 -6.21
CA GLU A 444 -16.30 -22.35 -7.60
C GLU A 444 -16.35 -20.99 -8.28
N LYS A 445 -17.44 -20.24 -8.05
CA LYS A 445 -17.60 -18.89 -8.59
C LYS A 445 -16.57 -17.93 -8.00
N SER A 446 -16.37 -17.95 -6.67
CA SER A 446 -15.34 -17.15 -5.98
C SER A 446 -13.94 -17.39 -6.55
N VAL A 447 -13.54 -18.65 -6.72
CA VAL A 447 -12.24 -19.00 -7.32
C VAL A 447 -12.16 -18.62 -8.80
N SER A 448 -13.27 -18.68 -9.54
CA SER A 448 -13.29 -18.21 -10.94
C SER A 448 -13.11 -16.70 -11.08
N LEU A 449 -13.48 -15.93 -10.05
CA LEU A 449 -13.34 -14.47 -9.96
C LEU A 449 -12.03 -14.05 -9.27
N GLY A 450 -11.11 -14.98 -9.02
CA GLY A 450 -9.75 -14.66 -8.57
C GLY A 450 -9.46 -14.90 -7.09
N PHE A 451 -10.39 -15.49 -6.32
CA PHE A 451 -10.07 -15.90 -4.95
C PHE A 451 -8.85 -16.85 -4.93
N SER A 452 -7.82 -16.49 -4.16
CA SER A 452 -6.50 -17.13 -4.22
C SER A 452 -5.89 -17.50 -2.87
N ASP A 453 -6.64 -17.38 -1.76
CA ASP A 453 -6.15 -17.76 -0.43
C ASP A 453 -6.52 -19.20 -0.07
N ALA A 454 -5.67 -20.15 -0.49
CA ALA A 454 -5.84 -21.55 -0.16
C ALA A 454 -5.66 -21.86 1.34
N GLU A 455 -4.89 -21.05 2.08
CA GLU A 455 -4.70 -21.25 3.51
C GLU A 455 -5.98 -20.89 4.26
N ARG A 456 -6.56 -19.72 3.96
CA ARG A 456 -7.84 -19.28 4.49
C ARG A 456 -8.93 -20.30 4.18
N LEU A 457 -9.11 -20.66 2.91
CA LEU A 457 -10.14 -21.63 2.51
C LEU A 457 -9.99 -22.98 3.24
N ASN A 458 -8.76 -23.47 3.42
CA ASN A 458 -8.52 -24.75 4.09
C ASN A 458 -8.63 -24.69 5.63
N SER A 459 -8.41 -23.52 6.24
CA SER A 459 -8.40 -23.36 7.71
C SER A 459 -9.73 -22.89 8.27
N ASP A 460 -10.58 -22.24 7.47
CA ASP A 460 -11.85 -21.70 7.91
C ASP A 460 -12.80 -22.81 8.42
N ALA A 461 -13.29 -22.62 9.65
CA ALA A 461 -14.19 -23.55 10.32
C ALA A 461 -15.56 -23.62 9.63
N LEU A 462 -15.93 -22.59 8.85
CA LEU A 462 -17.20 -22.54 8.12
C LEU A 462 -17.36 -23.69 7.12
N PHE A 463 -16.27 -24.22 6.58
CA PHE A 463 -16.30 -25.21 5.50
C PHE A 463 -16.05 -26.66 5.96
N GLN A 464 -16.02 -26.93 7.27
CA GLN A 464 -15.70 -28.27 7.79
C GLN A 464 -16.63 -29.36 7.25
N ASN A 465 -17.91 -29.04 7.04
CA ASN A 465 -18.91 -29.98 6.52
C ASN A 465 -18.80 -30.29 5.01
N ILE A 466 -17.98 -29.54 4.27
CA ILE A 466 -17.72 -29.72 2.82
C ILE A 466 -16.23 -29.95 2.49
N LYS A 467 -15.35 -29.93 3.49
CA LYS A 467 -13.89 -29.99 3.29
C LYS A 467 -13.39 -31.23 2.57
N ASN A 468 -14.09 -32.36 2.74
CA ASN A 468 -13.75 -33.64 2.13
C ASN A 468 -14.41 -33.85 0.76
N GLU A 469 -15.23 -32.91 0.29
CA GLU A 469 -15.89 -33.00 -1.01
C GLU A 469 -14.85 -32.90 -2.13
N LYS A 470 -15.01 -33.71 -3.17
CA LYS A 470 -14.07 -33.74 -4.31
C LYS A 470 -13.90 -32.37 -4.95
N THR A 471 -15.00 -31.62 -5.05
CA THR A 471 -15.00 -30.25 -5.58
C THR A 471 -14.15 -29.31 -4.72
N PHE A 472 -14.29 -29.37 -3.39
CA PHE A 472 -13.53 -28.53 -2.47
C PHE A 472 -12.02 -28.79 -2.61
N LEU A 473 -11.61 -30.05 -2.60
CA LEU A 473 -10.20 -30.44 -2.76
C LEU A 473 -9.63 -30.00 -4.11
N ARG A 474 -10.43 -30.09 -5.19
CA ARG A 474 -10.07 -29.60 -6.53
C ARG A 474 -9.83 -28.09 -6.53
N LEU A 475 -10.67 -27.31 -5.84
CA LEU A 475 -10.52 -25.86 -5.76
C LEU A 475 -9.25 -25.45 -5.01
N ILE A 476 -8.96 -26.09 -3.87
CA ILE A 476 -7.70 -25.86 -3.14
C ILE A 476 -6.49 -26.12 -4.03
N ASN A 477 -6.51 -27.21 -4.81
CA ASN A 477 -5.41 -27.51 -5.73
C ASN A 477 -5.27 -26.47 -6.85
N LYS A 478 -6.40 -26.00 -7.40
CA LYS A 478 -6.42 -24.95 -8.43
C LYS A 478 -5.81 -23.63 -7.92
N ILE A 479 -6.07 -23.27 -6.66
CA ILE A 479 -5.50 -22.06 -6.05
C ILE A 479 -3.99 -22.22 -5.84
N LYS A 480 -3.53 -23.37 -5.33
CA LYS A 480 -2.10 -23.62 -5.06
C LYS A 480 -1.28 -23.74 -6.34
N ASN A 481 -1.89 -24.21 -7.42
CA ASN A 481 -1.27 -24.45 -8.71
C ASN A 481 -2.02 -23.72 -9.82
N PRO A 482 -1.97 -22.36 -9.84
CA PRO A 482 -2.62 -21.59 -10.89
C PRO A 482 -1.94 -21.89 -12.24
N LYS A 483 -2.75 -22.11 -13.28
CA LYS A 483 -2.28 -22.37 -14.65
C LYS A 483 -1.68 -21.12 -15.31
#